data_AF-A0AAV0B8D4-F1
#
_entry.id   AF-A0AAV0B8D4-F1
#
_cell.length_a   1.000
_cell.length_b   1.000
_cell.length_c   1.000
_cell.angle_alpha   90.00
_cell.angle_beta   90.00
_cell.angle_gamma   90.00
#
_symmetry.space_group_name_H-M   'P 1'
#
loop_
_entity.id
_entity.type
_entity.pdbx_description
1 polymer ?
#
loop_
_entity_poly.entity_id
_entity_poly.type
_entity_poly.pdbx_seq_one_letter_code
_entity_poly.pdbx_strand_id
1 'polypeptide(L)' 'GIYRIVEWSVLMNAHTVPGESIIRELSEVFKPKVKGLLLLEEMSSKGNLAKGDYTVERVRMA' A
#
# COMPACT_ATOMS: atom_id res chain seq x y z
N GLY A 1 16.32 -4.30 6.18
CA GLY A 1 16.84 -3.52 7.32
C GLY A 1 16.61 -4.27 8.62
N ILE A 2 16.91 -3.65 9.79
CA ILE A 2 16.88 -4.30 11.12
C ILE A 2 15.55 -5.01 11.41
N TYR A 3 14.43 -4.37 11.07
CA TYR A 3 13.10 -4.89 11.38
C TYR A 3 12.66 -6.09 10.54
N ARG A 4 13.33 -6.35 9.40
CA ARG A 4 13.04 -7.45 8.47
C ARG A 4 11.53 -7.74 8.34
N ILE A 5 10.73 -6.69 8.05
CA ILE A 5 9.26 -6.69 8.16
C ILE A 5 8.62 -7.87 7.39
N VAL A 6 9.16 -8.18 6.22
CA VAL A 6 8.73 -9.28 5.34
C VAL A 6 8.87 -10.67 5.98
N GLU A 7 9.71 -10.83 7.01
CA GLU A 7 9.94 -12.12 7.66
C GLU A 7 8.84 -12.50 8.66
N TRP A 8 8.12 -11.52 9.20
CA TRP A 8 7.11 -11.75 10.24
C TRP A 8 5.73 -11.21 9.89
N SER A 9 5.64 -10.24 8.97
CA SER A 9 4.36 -9.64 8.64
C SER A 9 3.59 -10.44 7.60
N VAL A 10 2.34 -10.78 7.93
CA VAL A 10 1.39 -11.42 7.01
C VAL A 10 0.71 -10.38 6.11
N LEU A 11 0.53 -9.15 6.61
CA LEU A 11 -0.15 -8.05 5.93
C LEU A 11 0.65 -6.76 6.07
N MET A 12 0.74 -5.98 5.00
CA MET A 12 1.35 -4.65 5.02
C MET A 12 0.42 -3.63 4.38
N ASN A 13 0.68 -2.35 4.59
CA ASN A 13 -0.02 -1.27 3.89
C ASN A 13 0.96 -0.39 3.11
N ALA A 14 0.45 0.31 2.10
CA ALA A 14 1.22 1.29 1.35
C ALA A 14 0.33 2.46 0.91
N HIS A 15 0.91 3.66 0.87
CA HIS A 15 0.31 4.77 0.15
C HIS A 15 0.62 4.61 -1.33
N THR A 16 -0.40 4.77 -2.16
CA THR A 16 -0.29 4.72 -3.61
C THR A 16 0.24 6.00 -4.21
N VAL A 17 0.47 7.08 -3.44
CA VAL A 17 1.03 8.37 -3.91
C VAL A 17 2.09 8.22 -5.03
N PRO A 18 3.09 7.32 -4.93
CA PRO A 18 4.13 7.13 -5.96
C PRO A 18 3.67 6.51 -7.29
N GLY A 19 2.44 5.99 -7.38
CA GLY A 19 1.91 5.26 -8.54
C GLY A 19 1.99 3.74 -8.38
N GLU A 20 1.60 3.00 -9.42
CA GLU A 20 1.52 1.53 -9.43
C GLU A 20 2.86 0.82 -9.16
N SER A 21 3.98 1.52 -9.36
CA SER A 21 5.32 0.97 -9.11
C SER A 21 5.46 0.41 -7.69
N ILE A 22 4.84 1.06 -6.69
CA ILE A 22 4.90 0.61 -5.30
C ILE A 22 4.27 -0.77 -5.12
N ILE A 23 3.18 -1.06 -5.82
CA ILE A 23 2.47 -2.35 -5.73
C ILE A 23 3.33 -3.45 -6.35
N ARG A 24 3.87 -3.17 -7.54
CA ARG A 24 4.72 -4.11 -8.27
C ARG A 24 5.98 -4.45 -7.49
N GLU A 25 6.71 -3.44 -7.03
CA GLU A 25 7.98 -3.62 -6.35
C GLU A 25 7.81 -4.31 -5.00
N LEU A 26 6.78 -3.94 -4.24
CA LEU A 26 6.47 -4.62 -2.98
C LEU A 26 6.04 -6.07 -3.22
N SER A 27 5.21 -6.36 -4.23
CA SER A 27 4.78 -7.73 -4.57
C SER A 27 5.94 -8.67 -4.85
N GLU A 28 7.00 -8.20 -5.53
CA GLU A 28 8.19 -9.00 -5.81
C GLU A 28 9.03 -9.28 -4.56
N VAL A 29 9.14 -8.32 -3.65
CA VAL A 29 9.88 -8.48 -2.39
C VAL A 29 9.13 -9.36 -1.39
N PHE A 30 7.80 -9.38 -1.48
CA PHE A 30 6.90 -9.99 -0.50
C PHE A 30 6.66 -11.48 -0.70
N LYS A 31 6.87 -12.00 -1.90
CA LYS A 31 6.60 -13.42 -2.19
C LYS A 31 7.69 -14.33 -1.62
N PRO A 32 7.33 -15.49 -1.03
CA PRO A 32 5.97 -15.99 -0.75
C PRO A 32 5.42 -15.61 0.65
N LYS A 33 6.14 -14.77 1.41
CA LYS A 33 6.00 -14.59 2.86
C LYS A 33 4.81 -13.71 3.27
N VAL A 34 4.58 -12.59 2.59
CA VAL A 34 3.45 -11.69 2.86
C VAL A 34 2.25 -12.13 2.01
N LYS A 35 1.06 -12.12 2.59
CA LYS A 35 -0.18 -12.63 1.97
C LYS A 35 -1.09 -11.55 1.42
N GLY A 36 -0.87 -10.29 1.79
CA GLY A 36 -1.67 -9.18 1.31
C GLY A 36 -1.04 -7.81 1.54
N LEU A 37 -1.41 -6.87 0.68
CA LEU A 37 -1.04 -5.47 0.74
C LEU A 37 -2.33 -4.64 0.76
N LEU A 38 -2.50 -3.77 1.76
CA LEU A 38 -3.63 -2.86 1.89
C LEU A 38 -3.24 -1.48 1.35
N LEU A 39 -3.99 -0.97 0.38
CA LEU A 39 -3.74 0.35 -0.19
C LEU A 39 -4.55 1.41 0.57
N LEU A 40 -3.87 2.49 0.95
CA LEU A 40 -4.44 3.56 1.79
C LEU A 40 -5.04 4.67 0.93
N GLU A 41 -6.34 4.52 0.61
CA GLU A 41 -7.04 5.43 -0.31
C GLU A 41 -7.89 6.51 0.34
N GLU A 42 -8.23 6.35 1.63
CA GLU A 42 -8.88 7.39 2.42
C GLU A 42 -8.29 7.50 3.83
N MET A 43 -8.05 8.75 4.23
CA MET A 43 -7.56 9.24 5.52
C MET A 43 -8.67 9.55 6.54
N SER A 44 -8.70 8.99 7.76
CA SER A 44 -9.63 9.49 8.80
C SER A 44 -9.24 10.85 9.39
N SER A 45 -8.02 11.30 9.15
CA SER A 45 -7.48 12.56 9.67
C SER A 45 -8.18 13.79 9.08
N LYS A 46 -8.47 14.78 9.92
CA LYS A 46 -9.02 16.08 9.49
C LYS A 46 -8.07 16.76 8.51
N GLY A 47 -8.59 17.18 7.36
CA GLY A 47 -7.81 17.88 6.33
C GLY A 47 -7.01 16.96 5.41
N ASN A 48 -7.29 15.66 5.38
CA ASN A 48 -6.63 14.74 4.46
C ASN A 48 -6.81 15.17 2.98
N LEU A 49 -5.81 14.86 2.17
CA LEU A 49 -5.78 15.14 0.73
C LEU A 49 -6.14 13.91 -0.13
N ALA A 50 -6.25 12.73 0.47
CA ALA A 50 -6.65 11.47 -0.15
C ALA A 50 -8.18 11.34 -0.17
N LYS A 51 -8.82 12.13 -1.05
CA LYS A 51 -10.27 12.19 -1.21
C LYS A 51 -10.66 12.42 -2.67
N GLY A 52 -11.90 12.09 -3.02
CA GLY A 52 -12.46 12.34 -4.36
C GLY A 52 -11.74 11.54 -5.44
N ASP A 53 -11.31 12.22 -6.50
CA ASP A 53 -10.65 11.59 -7.65
C ASP A 53 -9.37 10.83 -7.26
N TYR A 54 -8.66 11.32 -6.23
CA TYR A 54 -7.52 10.59 -5.67
C TYR A 54 -7.96 9.19 -5.23
N THR A 55 -8.99 9.06 -4.40
CA THR A 55 -9.46 7.75 -3.93
C THR A 55 -9.94 6.88 -5.10
N VAL A 56 -10.70 7.43 -6.04
CA VAL A 56 -11.27 6.68 -7.18
C VAL A 56 -10.18 6.10 -8.09
N GLU A 57 -9.18 6.91 -8.44
CA GLU A 57 -8.09 6.45 -9.32
C GLU A 57 -7.27 5.35 -8.67
N ARG A 58 -7.06 5.44 -7.36
CA ARG A 58 -6.22 4.50 -6.65
C ARG A 58 -6.91 3.20 -6.26
N VAL A 59 -8.23 3.22 -6.03
CA VAL A 59 -9.04 1.98 -5.95
C VAL A 59 -8.89 1.13 -7.20
N ARG A 60 -8.70 1.74 -8.39
CA ARG A 60 -8.46 0.98 -9.64
C ARG A 60 -7.08 0.31 -9.69
N MET A 61 -6.14 0.74 -8.86
CA MET A 61 -4.79 0.17 -8.80
C MET A 61 -4.74 -1.07 -7.89
N ALA A 62 -5.75 -1.29 -7.04
CA ALA A 62 -5.88 -2.44 -6.14
C ALA A 62 -6.35 -3.69 -6.88
#